data_AF-A0A9P6X4M9-F1
#
_entry.id   AF-A0A9P6X4M9-F1
#
_cell.length_a   1.000
_cell.length_b   1.000
_cell.length_c   1.000
_cell.angle_alpha   90.00
_cell.angle_beta   90.00
_cell.angle_gamma   90.00
#
_symmetry.space_group_name_H-M   'P 1'
#
loop_
_entity.id
_entity.type
_entity.pdbx_description
1 polymer ?
#
loop_
_entity_poly.entity_id
_entity_poly.type
_entity_poly.pdbx_seq_one_letter_code
_entity_poly.pdbx_strand_id
1 'polypeptide(L)'
;MTITLLSQAPDILNLKTRHVQKETALIISPPFVGHEDPIQGDVLICEDRFYFYSESSQSGIAVDYRDIIIHAISRQEGDPSIFCQLDTGLFFPNQQLPEDDYERQETLTELRFIPCDKSAVEEIYRAMSECAALYPDEDLMTEQDSDHQAYFADLDHELNEEQQAALDRLDSLLEPSDGSHSDDAVDKSL
;
A
#
# COMPACT_ATOMS: atom_id res chain seq x y z
N MET A 1 4.94 13.63 15.30
CA MET A 1 4.21 12.67 16.16
C MET A 1 5.13 11.48 16.40
N THR A 2 4.83 10.56 17.34
CA THR A 2 5.68 9.38 17.59
C THR A 2 4.81 8.13 17.50
N ILE A 3 5.33 7.07 16.90
CA ILE A 3 4.64 5.78 16.81
C ILE A 3 4.27 5.29 18.20
N THR A 4 3.06 4.75 18.36
CA THR A 4 2.60 4.25 19.66
C THR A 4 3.30 2.94 19.98
N LEU A 5 4.08 2.93 21.07
CA LEU A 5 4.74 1.73 21.58
C LEU A 5 3.86 1.01 22.60
N LEU A 6 3.79 -0.31 22.49
CA LEU A 6 3.06 -1.18 23.39
C LEU A 6 4.03 -1.92 24.30
N SER A 7 3.72 -1.95 25.59
CA SER A 7 4.43 -2.77 26.59
C SER A 7 3.64 -4.00 27.03
N GLN A 8 2.43 -4.18 26.48
CA GLN A 8 1.52 -5.30 26.74
C GLN A 8 0.76 -5.63 25.47
N ALA A 9 0.33 -6.89 25.35
CA ALA A 9 -0.47 -7.34 24.22
C ALA A 9 -1.80 -6.56 24.15
N PRO A 10 -2.26 -6.21 22.93
CA PRO A 10 -3.54 -5.54 22.76
C PRO A 10 -4.70 -6.42 23.22
N ASP A 11 -5.67 -5.82 23.92
CA ASP A 11 -6.88 -6.53 24.38
C ASP A 11 -7.87 -6.72 23.23
N ILE A 12 -7.75 -7.87 22.56
CA ILE A 12 -8.49 -8.24 21.35
C ILE A 12 -10.02 -8.14 21.56
N LEU A 13 -10.53 -8.35 22.78
CA LEU A 13 -11.97 -8.33 23.04
C LEU A 13 -12.58 -6.93 22.93
N ASN A 14 -11.77 -5.90 23.13
CA ASN A 14 -12.19 -4.50 23.04
C ASN A 14 -11.89 -3.88 21.67
N LEU A 15 -11.25 -4.64 20.77
CA LEU A 15 -10.88 -4.17 19.44
C LEU A 15 -11.85 -4.68 18.38
N LYS A 16 -12.13 -3.82 17.40
CA LYS A 16 -12.89 -4.21 16.20
C LYS A 16 -11.95 -4.81 15.16
N THR A 17 -11.57 -6.04 15.41
CA THR A 17 -10.56 -6.75 14.60
C THR A 17 -11.16 -7.28 13.30
N ARG A 18 -10.55 -6.92 12.17
CA ARG A 18 -10.89 -7.42 10.82
C ARG A 18 -10.07 -8.65 10.43
N HIS A 19 -8.80 -8.69 10.84
CA HIS A 19 -7.91 -9.81 10.54
C HIS A 19 -6.86 -9.98 11.63
N VAL A 20 -6.47 -11.24 11.90
CA VAL A 20 -5.37 -11.58 12.81
C VAL A 20 -4.46 -12.55 12.08
N GLN A 21 -3.20 -12.16 11.90
CA GLN A 21 -2.18 -13.03 11.35
C GLN A 21 -1.13 -13.32 12.41
N LYS A 22 -0.95 -14.61 12.69
CA LYS A 22 0.08 -15.08 13.62
C LYS A 22 1.40 -15.31 12.93
N GLU A 23 2.47 -15.42 13.71
CA GLU A 23 3.80 -15.84 13.23
C GLU A 23 4.26 -15.00 12.03
N THR A 24 4.28 -13.69 12.25
CA THR A 24 4.69 -12.69 11.26
C THR A 24 6.02 -12.08 11.67
N ALA A 25 6.95 -12.04 10.72
CA ALA A 25 8.21 -11.32 10.89
C ALA A 25 8.01 -9.85 10.51
N LEU A 26 8.39 -8.93 11.39
CA LEU A 26 8.45 -7.50 11.15
C LEU A 26 9.91 -7.09 10.91
N ILE A 27 10.15 -6.45 9.77
CA ILE A 27 11.40 -5.75 9.45
C ILE A 27 11.10 -4.26 9.45
N ILE A 28 12.00 -3.48 10.06
CA ILE A 28 11.90 -2.03 10.14
C ILE A 28 13.11 -1.44 9.43
N SER A 29 12.88 -0.46 8.57
CA SER A 29 13.91 0.27 7.84
C SER A 29 13.74 1.77 8.05
N PRO A 30 14.79 2.53 8.41
CA PRO A 30 16.09 2.04 8.87
C PRO A 30 15.99 1.13 10.11
N PRO A 31 16.94 0.19 10.32
CA PRO A 31 16.88 -0.76 11.43
C PRO A 31 17.16 -0.10 12.79
N PHE A 32 16.92 -0.83 13.88
CA PHE A 32 17.28 -0.36 15.21
C PHE A 32 18.77 -0.56 15.49
N VAL A 33 19.32 0.27 16.38
CA VAL A 33 20.71 0.15 16.83
C VAL A 33 20.95 -1.22 17.44
N GLY A 34 21.80 -2.02 16.79
CA GLY A 34 22.16 -3.36 17.26
C GLY A 34 21.09 -4.42 17.10
N HIS A 35 20.07 -4.18 16.26
CA HIS A 35 19.03 -5.16 15.94
C HIS A 35 18.70 -5.12 14.45
N GLU A 36 19.36 -5.99 13.71
CA GLU A 36 19.20 -6.14 12.25
C GLU A 36 18.26 -7.30 11.89
N ASP A 37 17.97 -8.19 12.85
CA ASP A 37 17.15 -9.35 12.62
C ASP A 37 15.65 -8.99 12.56
N PRO A 38 14.81 -9.78 11.85
CA PRO A 38 13.36 -9.62 11.88
C PRO A 38 12.77 -9.91 13.27
N ILE A 39 11.83 -9.08 13.72
CA ILE A 39 11.10 -9.26 14.97
C ILE A 39 9.93 -10.22 14.72
N GLN A 40 9.87 -11.33 15.46
CA GLN A 40 8.76 -12.28 15.36
C GLN A 40 7.60 -11.86 16.27
N GLY A 41 6.38 -11.85 15.73
CA GLY A 41 5.18 -11.51 16.50
C GLY A 41 3.90 -11.77 15.72
N ASP A 42 2.80 -11.22 16.23
CA ASP A 42 1.49 -11.31 15.62
C ASP A 42 1.03 -9.92 15.16
N VAL A 43 0.35 -9.87 14.02
CA VAL A 43 -0.25 -8.64 13.48
C VAL A 43 -1.77 -8.71 13.56
N LEU A 44 -2.37 -7.65 14.08
CA LEU A 44 -3.82 -7.48 14.19
C LEU A 44 -4.22 -6.26 13.38
N ILE A 45 -5.11 -6.47 12.42
CA ILE A 45 -5.69 -5.40 11.61
C ILE A 45 -7.06 -5.08 12.21
N CYS A 46 -7.19 -3.91 12.83
CA CYS A 46 -8.43 -3.45 13.46
C CYS A 46 -8.94 -2.21 12.73
N GLU A 47 -10.22 -1.86 12.90
CA GLU A 47 -10.78 -0.68 12.21
C GLU A 47 -10.03 0.61 12.53
N ASP A 48 -9.61 0.80 13.78
CA ASP A 48 -8.98 2.03 14.25
C ASP A 48 -7.52 2.20 13.85
N ARG A 49 -6.75 1.11 13.95
CA ARG A 49 -5.32 1.05 13.68
C ARG A 49 -4.90 -0.39 13.53
N PHE A 50 -3.72 -0.63 12.98
CA PHE A 50 -3.11 -1.95 13.08
C PHE A 50 -2.19 -2.03 14.29
N TYR A 51 -2.05 -3.24 14.82
CA TYR A 51 -1.19 -3.57 15.95
C TYR A 51 -0.22 -4.66 15.52
N PHE A 52 1.02 -4.57 15.97
CA PHE A 52 1.96 -5.68 15.94
C PHE A 52 2.50 -5.89 17.34
N TYR A 53 2.51 -7.13 17.83
CA TYR A 53 3.00 -7.44 19.17
C TYR A 53 3.88 -8.68 19.16
N SER A 54 5.04 -8.58 19.80
CA SER A 54 5.98 -9.67 19.99
C SER A 54 5.96 -10.12 21.45
N GLU A 55 5.52 -11.36 21.68
CA GLU A 55 5.53 -11.99 23.00
C GLU A 55 6.97 -12.21 23.53
N SER A 56 7.93 -12.46 22.63
CA SER A 56 9.32 -12.75 23.01
C SER A 56 10.04 -11.51 23.55
N SER A 57 9.77 -10.33 22.98
CA SER A 57 10.33 -9.06 23.46
C SER A 57 9.40 -8.31 24.43
N GLN A 58 8.18 -8.81 24.65
CA GLN A 58 7.12 -8.14 25.43
C GLN A 58 6.89 -6.69 24.99
N SER A 59 6.93 -6.48 23.67
CA SER A 59 6.80 -5.15 23.09
C SER A 59 6.06 -5.21 21.77
N GLY A 60 5.40 -4.10 21.43
CA GLY A 60 4.71 -3.98 20.16
C GLY A 60 4.58 -2.53 19.71
N ILE A 61 3.88 -2.36 18.60
CA ILE A 61 3.57 -1.08 18.00
C ILE A 61 2.08 -1.03 17.66
N ALA A 62 1.52 0.18 17.69
CA ALA A 62 0.22 0.48 17.13
C ALA A 62 0.33 1.69 16.21
N VAL A 63 -0.22 1.59 15.01
CA VAL A 63 -0.05 2.58 13.95
C VAL A 63 -1.40 2.92 13.36
N ASP A 64 -1.79 4.19 13.48
CA ASP A 64 -3.04 4.71 12.93
C ASP A 64 -2.98 4.70 11.40
N TYR A 65 -4.10 4.43 10.72
CA TYR A 65 -4.10 4.37 9.25
C TYR A 65 -3.70 5.69 8.58
N ARG A 66 -3.97 6.82 9.23
CA ARG A 66 -3.57 8.16 8.77
C ARG A 66 -2.06 8.40 8.81
N ASP A 67 -1.33 7.61 9.61
CA ASP A 67 0.12 7.67 9.70
C ASP A 67 0.81 6.85 8.60
N ILE A 68 0.05 6.16 7.73
CA ILE A 68 0.57 5.31 6.66
C ILE A 68 0.41 6.05 5.32
N ILE A 69 1.52 6.38 4.67
CA ILE A 69 1.52 7.01 3.34
C ILE A 69 1.08 5.99 2.27
N ILE A 70 1.64 4.78 2.33
CA ILE A 70 1.36 3.71 1.38
C ILE A 70 1.48 2.36 2.07
N HIS A 71 0.55 1.45 1.75
CA HIS A 71 0.70 0.02 1.99
C HIS A 71 0.54 -0.75 0.68
N ALA A 72 1.36 -1.77 0.49
CA ALA A 72 1.37 -2.55 -0.75
C ALA A 72 1.79 -4.00 -0.50
N ILE A 73 1.43 -4.88 -1.42
CA ILE A 73 1.99 -6.23 -1.48
C ILE A 73 3.33 -6.17 -2.19
N SER A 74 4.39 -6.61 -1.53
CA SER A 74 5.72 -6.77 -2.11
C SER A 74 6.03 -8.25 -2.39
N ARG A 75 6.56 -8.54 -3.58
CA ARG A 75 6.96 -9.89 -4.03
C ARG A 75 8.31 -9.93 -4.75
N GLN A 76 8.97 -8.79 -4.94
CA GLN A 76 10.18 -8.72 -5.77
C GLN A 76 11.40 -9.31 -5.08
N GLU A 77 11.51 -9.21 -3.76
CA GLU A 77 12.69 -9.64 -3.01
C GLU A 77 12.29 -10.59 -1.87
N GLY A 78 12.45 -11.89 -2.11
CA GLY A 78 12.23 -12.92 -1.10
C GLY A 78 10.77 -13.34 -0.95
N ASP A 79 10.34 -13.48 0.31
CA ASP A 79 9.01 -13.97 0.63
C ASP A 79 7.93 -12.87 0.48
N PRO A 80 6.71 -13.22 0.01
CA PRO A 80 5.62 -12.27 -0.10
C PRO A 80 5.37 -11.55 1.22
N SER A 81 5.20 -10.23 1.16
CA SER A 81 5.09 -9.40 2.35
C SER A 81 4.19 -8.19 2.14
N ILE A 82 3.74 -7.61 3.24
CA ILE A 82 3.09 -6.30 3.25
C ILE A 82 4.15 -5.25 3.57
N PHE A 83 4.34 -4.33 2.63
CA PHE A 83 5.16 -3.14 2.82
C PHE A 83 4.28 -1.99 3.27
N CYS A 84 4.70 -1.23 4.26
CA CYS A 84 4.08 0.01 4.71
C CYS A 84 5.16 1.08 4.84
N GLN A 85 4.85 2.30 4.43
CA GLN A 85 5.71 3.46 4.66
C GLN A 85 4.94 4.47 5.51
N LEU A 86 5.56 4.90 6.60
CA LEU A 86 4.95 5.84 7.54
C LEU A 86 5.23 7.29 7.16
N ASP A 87 4.38 8.18 7.64
CA ASP A 87 4.49 9.61 7.42
C ASP A 87 5.76 10.22 8.05
N THR A 88 6.12 11.40 7.56
CA THR A 88 7.34 12.12 7.89
C THR A 88 7.43 12.42 9.39
N GLY A 89 8.60 12.16 9.98
CA GLY A 89 8.83 12.43 11.39
C GLY A 89 8.32 11.34 12.34
N LEU A 90 7.74 10.25 11.82
CA LEU A 90 7.38 9.07 12.60
C LEU A 90 8.56 8.11 12.70
N PHE A 91 9.35 8.28 13.76
CA PHE A 91 10.52 7.45 14.05
C PHE A 91 10.40 6.72 15.39
N PHE A 92 11.09 5.59 15.50
CA PHE A 92 11.22 4.86 16.75
C PHE A 92 12.38 5.41 17.61
N PRO A 93 12.32 5.31 18.96
CA PRO A 93 13.33 5.88 19.86
C PRO A 93 14.78 5.39 19.65
N ASN A 94 14.98 4.24 19.01
CA ASN A 94 16.30 3.62 18.79
C ASN A 94 16.58 3.30 17.32
N GLN A 95 15.92 4.01 16.39
CA GLN A 95 16.12 3.83 14.95
C GLN A 95 17.44 4.44 14.48
N GLN A 96 18.16 3.75 13.62
CA GLN A 96 19.41 4.22 13.01
C GLN A 96 19.11 5.23 11.91
N LEU A 97 18.94 6.49 12.27
CA LEU A 97 18.73 7.58 11.32
C LEU A 97 20.07 8.14 10.83
N PRO A 98 20.13 8.69 9.59
CA PRO A 98 21.31 9.40 9.11
C PRO A 98 21.76 10.51 10.06
N GLU A 99 23.09 10.73 10.11
CA GLU A 99 23.68 11.85 10.83
C GLU A 99 23.52 13.18 10.07
N ASP A 100 23.45 13.12 8.74
CA ASP A 100 23.21 14.30 7.90
C ASP A 100 21.75 14.75 8.03
N ASP A 101 21.56 16.05 8.27
CA ASP A 101 20.24 16.63 8.52
C ASP A 101 19.34 16.61 7.26
N TYR A 102 19.92 16.70 6.06
CA TYR A 102 19.15 16.65 4.82
C TYR A 102 18.69 15.23 4.54
N GLU A 103 19.59 14.25 4.63
CA GLU A 103 19.24 12.84 4.47
C GLU A 103 18.23 12.38 5.52
N ARG A 104 18.36 12.85 6.77
CA ARG A 104 17.41 12.55 7.84
C ARG A 104 16.01 13.09 7.55
N GLN A 105 15.89 14.28 6.94
CA GLN A 105 14.59 14.85 6.59
C GLN A 105 13.88 14.07 5.48
N GLU A 106 14.65 13.46 4.56
CA GLU A 106 14.11 12.62 3.48
C GLU A 106 13.88 11.16 3.92
N THR A 107 14.40 10.77 5.09
CA THR A 107 14.25 9.41 5.61
C THR A 107 12.84 9.18 6.15
N LEU A 108 12.23 8.08 5.71
CA LEU A 108 10.93 7.62 6.20
C LEU A 108 11.06 6.24 6.82
N THR A 109 10.17 5.95 7.78
CA THR A 109 10.12 4.65 8.42
C THR A 109 9.32 3.70 7.54
N GLU A 110 9.93 2.60 7.15
CA GLU A 110 9.29 1.51 6.41
C GLU A 110 9.13 0.30 7.31
N LEU A 111 7.98 -0.35 7.20
CA LEU A 111 7.62 -1.58 7.89
C LEU A 111 7.36 -2.66 6.84
N ARG A 112 7.93 -3.85 7.05
CA ARG A 112 7.67 -5.01 6.20
C ARG A 112 7.21 -6.18 7.05
N PHE A 113 5.99 -6.63 6.81
CA PHE A 113 5.37 -7.76 7.48
C PHE A 113 5.44 -8.99 6.57
N ILE A 114 6.21 -9.99 6.99
CA ILE A 114 6.39 -11.25 6.27
C ILE A 114 5.67 -12.35 7.07
N PRO A 115 4.44 -12.74 6.68
CA PRO A 115 3.74 -13.82 7.35
C PRO A 115 4.40 -15.16 7.07
N CYS A 116 4.44 -16.06 8.05
CA CYS A 116 4.89 -17.44 7.83
C CYS A 116 4.02 -18.15 6.77
N ASP A 117 2.71 -17.91 6.82
CA ASP A 117 1.78 -18.31 5.76
C ASP A 117 1.76 -17.26 4.63
N LYS A 118 2.46 -17.58 3.54
CA LYS A 118 2.58 -16.72 2.36
C LYS A 118 1.26 -16.44 1.66
N SER A 119 0.25 -17.29 1.86
CA SER A 119 -1.08 -17.11 1.25
C SER A 119 -1.97 -16.11 2.00
N ALA A 120 -1.57 -15.72 3.22
CA ALA A 120 -2.30 -14.74 4.00
C ALA A 120 -2.07 -13.29 3.53
N VAL A 121 -1.04 -13.04 2.71
CA VAL A 121 -0.65 -11.67 2.29
C VAL A 121 -1.80 -10.94 1.60
N GLU A 122 -2.56 -11.60 0.72
CA GLU A 122 -3.71 -10.96 0.08
C GLU A 122 -4.81 -10.59 1.08
N GLU A 123 -5.02 -11.41 2.12
CA GLU A 123 -6.05 -11.17 3.13
C GLU A 123 -5.66 -10.01 4.06
N ILE A 124 -4.40 -9.96 4.49
CA ILE A 124 -3.86 -8.85 5.29
C ILE A 124 -3.98 -7.54 4.50
N TYR A 125 -3.56 -7.54 3.23
CA TYR A 125 -3.67 -6.35 2.37
C TYR A 125 -5.11 -5.87 2.21
N ARG A 126 -6.05 -6.79 1.95
CA ARG A 126 -7.47 -6.46 1.82
C ARG A 126 -8.01 -5.86 3.12
N ALA A 127 -7.73 -6.48 4.26
CA ALA A 127 -8.19 -5.99 5.55
C ALA A 127 -7.62 -4.59 5.86
N MET A 128 -6.33 -4.35 5.58
CA MET A 128 -5.71 -3.03 5.75
C MET A 128 -6.34 -1.99 4.84
N SER A 129 -6.60 -2.34 3.58
CA SER A 129 -7.19 -1.43 2.59
C SER A 129 -8.63 -1.04 2.97
N GLU A 130 -9.42 -2.00 3.46
CA GLU A 130 -10.77 -1.73 3.97
C GLU A 130 -10.76 -0.79 5.19
N CYS A 131 -9.79 -0.96 6.09
CA CYS A 131 -9.69 -0.11 7.27
C CYS A 131 -9.16 1.29 6.92
N ALA A 132 -8.16 1.40 6.04
CA ALA A 132 -7.64 2.68 5.57
C ALA A 132 -8.73 3.53 4.88
N ALA A 133 -9.65 2.90 4.14
CA ALA A 133 -10.78 3.58 3.51
C ALA A 133 -11.76 4.23 4.50
N LEU A 134 -11.72 3.87 5.79
CA LEU A 134 -12.52 4.50 6.85
C LEU A 134 -11.92 5.84 7.34
N TYR A 135 -10.67 6.15 6.97
CA TYR A 135 -9.94 7.32 7.43
C TYR A 135 -9.40 8.15 6.26
N PRO A 136 -10.28 8.72 5.41
CA PRO A 136 -9.83 9.64 4.36
C PRO A 136 -9.17 10.88 4.98
N ASP A 137 -8.16 11.41 4.29
CA ASP A 137 -7.54 12.68 4.64
C ASP A 137 -8.46 13.85 4.26
N GLU A 138 -9.06 14.45 5.27
CA GLU A 138 -9.97 15.60 5.12
C GLU A 138 -9.28 16.79 4.41
N ASP A 139 -7.99 17.01 4.65
CA ASP A 139 -7.24 18.12 4.06
C ASP A 139 -7.12 17.97 2.53
N LEU A 140 -6.95 16.74 2.03
CA LEU A 140 -6.97 16.42 0.59
C LEU A 140 -8.37 16.52 -0.02
N MET A 141 -9.42 16.34 0.80
CA MET A 141 -10.80 16.50 0.37
C MET A 141 -11.21 17.98 0.27
N THR A 142 -10.60 18.86 1.07
CA THR A 142 -10.91 20.31 1.05
C THR A 142 -10.20 21.10 -0.05
N GLU A 143 -9.10 20.60 -0.60
CA GLU A 143 -8.40 21.22 -1.75
C GLU A 143 -9.09 20.89 -3.10
N GLN A 144 -10.16 20.07 -3.09
CA GLN A 144 -10.94 19.71 -4.29
C GLN A 144 -12.09 20.68 -4.61
N ASP A 145 -12.20 21.83 -3.92
CA ASP A 145 -13.24 22.84 -4.21
C ASP A 145 -12.79 23.94 -5.21
N SER A 146 -11.64 23.77 -5.89
CA SER A 146 -11.34 24.51 -7.11
C SER A 146 -10.59 23.64 -8.13
N ASP A 147 -11.32 23.14 -9.12
CA ASP A 147 -10.83 22.63 -10.42
C ASP A 147 -10.35 21.16 -10.54
N HIS A 148 -10.48 20.30 -9.53
CA HIS A 148 -10.14 18.87 -9.63
C HIS A 148 -11.33 17.89 -9.67
N GLN A 149 -12.48 18.35 -10.17
CA GLN A 149 -13.59 17.47 -10.54
C GLN A 149 -13.34 16.85 -11.93
N ALA A 150 -12.52 15.80 -12.04
CA ALA A 150 -12.63 14.75 -13.07
C ALA A 150 -11.43 13.78 -13.04
N TYR A 151 -11.40 12.84 -12.10
CA TYR A 151 -10.65 11.59 -12.38
C TYR A 151 -11.35 10.31 -11.91
N PHE A 152 -12.37 10.40 -11.05
CA PHE A 152 -13.11 9.22 -10.58
C PHE A 152 -14.62 9.47 -10.36
N ALA A 153 -15.32 10.05 -11.34
CA ALA A 153 -16.78 10.16 -11.27
C ALA A 153 -17.44 9.80 -12.62
N ASP A 154 -18.23 8.73 -12.57
CA ASP A 154 -19.25 8.23 -13.51
C ASP A 154 -18.88 7.89 -14.95
N LEU A 155 -18.76 6.59 -15.21
CA LEU A 155 -18.73 5.93 -16.52
C LEU A 155 -20.07 6.01 -17.30
N ASP A 156 -21.02 6.84 -16.86
CA ASP A 156 -22.38 6.94 -17.42
C ASP A 156 -22.69 8.34 -17.99
N HIS A 157 -21.67 9.19 -18.14
CA HIS A 157 -21.83 10.48 -18.82
C HIS A 157 -21.73 10.28 -20.34
N GLU A 158 -22.75 10.68 -21.10
CA GLU A 158 -22.68 10.76 -22.57
C GLU A 158 -21.45 11.59 -22.96
N LEU A 159 -20.49 10.95 -23.61
CA LEU A 159 -19.26 11.56 -24.08
C LEU A 159 -19.61 12.64 -25.12
N ASN A 160 -18.98 13.80 -25.02
CA ASN A 160 -19.13 14.80 -26.07
C ASN A 160 -18.38 14.37 -27.36
N GLU A 161 -18.71 14.98 -28.50
CA GLU A 161 -18.17 14.59 -29.81
C GLU A 161 -16.62 14.63 -29.86
N GLU A 162 -15.99 15.56 -29.14
CA GLU A 162 -14.53 15.67 -29.08
C GLU A 162 -13.89 14.56 -28.25
N GLN A 163 -14.49 14.19 -27.12
CA GLN A 163 -14.05 13.08 -26.28
C GLN A 163 -14.22 11.73 -26.99
N GLN A 164 -15.32 11.55 -27.72
CA GLN A 164 -15.56 10.36 -28.53
C GLN A 164 -14.51 10.25 -29.65
N ALA A 165 -14.20 11.35 -30.34
CA ALA A 165 -13.18 11.37 -31.38
C ALA A 165 -11.76 11.12 -30.83
N ALA A 166 -11.47 11.57 -29.61
CA ALA A 166 -10.21 11.28 -28.93
C ALA A 166 -10.09 9.79 -28.58
N LEU A 167 -11.17 9.18 -28.10
CA LEU A 167 -11.22 7.73 -27.81
C LEU A 167 -11.05 6.89 -29.07
N ASP A 168 -11.76 7.19 -30.16
CA ASP A 168 -11.61 6.48 -31.44
C ASP A 168 -10.16 6.53 -31.96
N ARG A 169 -9.48 7.67 -31.76
CA ARG A 169 -8.08 7.82 -32.15
C ARG A 169 -7.14 6.96 -31.31
N LEU A 170 -7.43 6.82 -30.01
CA LEU A 170 -6.66 5.96 -29.10
C LEU A 170 -6.91 4.48 -29.40
N ASP A 171 -8.14 4.09 -29.72
CA ASP A 171 -8.49 2.72 -30.07
C ASP A 171 -7.80 2.29 -31.37
N SER A 172 -7.78 3.17 -32.36
CA SER A 172 -7.08 2.95 -33.64
C SER A 172 -5.55 2.85 -33.49
N LEU A 173 -4.97 3.33 -32.38
CA LEU A 173 -3.55 3.13 -32.05
C LEU A 173 -3.30 1.80 -31.32
N LEU A 174 -4.32 1.26 -30.65
CA LEU A 174 -4.24 0.05 -29.82
C LEU A 174 -4.61 -1.22 -30.59
N GLU A 175 -5.34 -1.11 -31.71
CA GLU A 175 -5.59 -2.26 -32.57
C GLU A 175 -4.28 -2.81 -33.14
N PRO A 176 -3.93 -4.08 -32.83
CA PRO A 176 -2.81 -4.73 -33.50
C PRO A 176 -3.19 -4.91 -34.97
N SER A 177 -2.32 -4.46 -35.87
CA SER A 177 -2.43 -4.74 -37.31
C SER A 177 -2.37 -6.25 -37.55
N ASP A 178 -3.51 -6.94 -37.46
CA ASP A 178 -3.67 -8.28 -37.98
C ASP A 178 -3.58 -8.18 -39.51
N GLY A 179 -2.39 -8.49 -40.02
CA GLY A 179 -2.09 -8.56 -41.43
C GLY A 179 -2.87 -9.70 -42.09
N SER A 180 -4.12 -9.42 -42.49
CA SER A 180 -4.82 -10.24 -43.47
C SER A 180 -4.35 -9.85 -44.87
N HIS A 181 -3.25 -10.46 -45.33
CA HIS A 181 -3.00 -10.62 -46.75
C HIS A 181 -4.05 -11.60 -47.31
N SER A 182 -5.18 -11.06 -47.76
CA SER A 182 -6.10 -11.78 -48.63
C SER A 182 -5.48 -11.86 -50.02
N ASP A 183 -5.04 -13.05 -50.38
CA ASP A 183 -4.93 -13.50 -51.76
C ASP A 183 -6.21 -13.11 -52.52
N ASP A 184 -6.06 -12.41 -53.64
CA ASP A 184 -7.07 -12.42 -54.67
C ASP A 184 -6.43 -12.69 -56.03
N ALA A 185 -7.06 -13.63 -56.73
CA ALA A 185 -6.48 -14.45 -57.76
C ALA A 185 -6.88 -13.94 -59.16
N VAL A 186 -5.96 -14.10 -60.13
CA VAL A 186 -6.23 -14.54 -61.52
C VAL A 186 -7.06 -13.60 -62.43
N ASP A 187 -6.47 -12.99 -63.47
CA ASP A 187 -6.32 -13.60 -64.81
C ASP A 187 -5.96 -12.60 -65.95
N LYS A 188 -5.23 -13.15 -66.94
CA LYS A 188 -5.22 -12.89 -68.39
C LYS A 188 -4.54 -11.66 -69.05
N SER A 189 -3.53 -12.05 -69.85
CA SER A 189 -3.26 -11.67 -71.26
C SER A 189 -2.67 -10.26 -71.51
N LEU A 190 -1.56 -10.08 -72.23
CA LEU A 190 -1.02 -10.73 -73.44
C LEU A 190 0.51 -10.85 -73.36
#